data_AF-A0A7Y2MNU2-F1
#
_entry.id   AF-A0A7Y2MNU2-F1
#
_cell.length_a   1.000
_cell.length_b   1.000
_cell.length_c   1.000
_cell.angle_alpha   90.00
_cell.angle_beta   90.00
_cell.angle_gamma   90.00
#
_symmetry.space_group_name_H-M   'P 1'
#
loop_
_entity.id
_entity.type
_entity.pdbx_description
1 polymer ?
#
loop_
_entity_poly.entity_id
_entity_poly.type
_entity_poly.pdbx_seq_one_letter_code
_entity_poly.pdbx_strand_id
1 'polypeptide(L)'
;MGIFRHRNTFKHGVHPPENKSETNGLPIRQFPFSPLIILPMVQHIGSPSKIIVREGQEVHRGQVLAEATAYVSVPLHAPVSGVIRKIANVPTISGQMVQG
;
A
#
# COMPACT_ATOMS: atom_id res chain seq x y z
N MET A 1 -43.87 -12.52 -16.06
CA MET A 1 -42.63 -13.29 -15.81
C MET A 1 -41.53 -12.71 -16.70
N GLY A 2 -40.66 -11.84 -16.17
CA GLY A 2 -39.61 -11.17 -16.97
C GLY A 2 -38.36 -10.96 -16.13
N ILE A 3 -37.51 -11.98 -16.04
CA ILE A 3 -36.45 -12.12 -15.02
C ILE A 3 -35.05 -11.67 -15.48
N PHE A 4 -34.88 -11.14 -16.70
CA PHE A 4 -33.55 -10.72 -17.16
C PHE A 4 -33.57 -9.29 -17.71
N ARG A 5 -33.56 -8.31 -16.81
CA ARG A 5 -33.20 -6.93 -17.14
C ARG A 5 -31.69 -6.92 -17.37
N HIS A 6 -31.29 -6.76 -18.64
CA HIS A 6 -29.90 -6.59 -19.07
C HIS A 6 -29.16 -5.63 -18.11
N ARG A 7 -28.15 -6.14 -17.41
CA ARG A 7 -27.25 -5.29 -16.61
C ARG A 7 -26.54 -4.36 -17.59
N ASN A 8 -26.62 -3.05 -17.35
CA ASN A 8 -25.86 -2.04 -18.07
C ASN A 8 -24.36 -2.19 -17.76
N THR A 9 -23.70 -3.20 -18.33
CA THR A 9 -22.25 -3.33 -18.32
C THR A 9 -21.68 -2.71 -19.60
N PHE A 10 -20.42 -2.29 -19.57
CA PHE A 10 -19.74 -1.75 -20.74
C PHE A 10 -19.77 -2.77 -21.89
N LYS A 11 -20.14 -2.33 -23.11
CA LYS A 11 -20.24 -3.22 -24.28
C LYS A 11 -18.90 -3.81 -24.66
N HIS A 12 -17.81 -3.03 -24.56
CA HIS A 12 -16.41 -3.41 -24.82
C HIS A 12 -15.48 -2.49 -24.01
N GLY A 13 -14.21 -2.87 -23.88
CA GLY A 13 -13.17 -2.01 -23.29
C GLY A 13 -12.77 -0.82 -24.19
N VAL A 14 -12.06 0.15 -23.62
CA VAL A 14 -11.42 1.25 -24.35
C VAL A 14 -9.93 0.92 -24.53
N HIS A 15 -9.35 1.27 -25.69
CA HIS A 15 -7.91 1.26 -25.92
C HIS A 15 -7.40 2.71 -25.95
N PRO A 16 -6.91 3.25 -24.83
CA PRO A 16 -6.40 4.62 -24.79
C PRO A 16 -5.17 4.81 -25.68
N PRO A 17 -4.94 6.00 -26.25
CA PRO A 17 -3.71 6.32 -26.97
C PRO A 17 -2.45 6.11 -26.13
N GLU A 18 -1.35 5.67 -26.75
CA GLU A 18 -0.05 5.51 -26.08
C GLU A 18 0.79 6.78 -26.17
N ASN A 19 1.48 7.15 -25.08
CA ASN A 19 2.37 8.32 -25.00
C ASN A 19 3.85 7.93 -24.74
N LYS A 20 4.28 6.74 -25.20
CA LYS A 20 5.64 6.22 -24.92
C LYS A 20 6.77 7.12 -25.44
N SER A 21 6.53 7.83 -26.55
CA SER A 21 7.51 8.75 -27.16
C SER A 21 7.89 9.93 -26.26
N GLU A 22 7.05 10.30 -25.29
CA GLU A 22 7.31 11.44 -24.39
C GLU A 22 8.46 11.17 -23.41
N THR A 23 8.72 9.90 -23.08
CA THR A 23 9.62 9.53 -21.97
C THR A 23 10.69 8.49 -22.33
N ASN A 24 10.62 7.87 -23.52
CA ASN A 24 11.49 6.77 -23.91
C ASN A 24 13.01 7.10 -23.93
N GLY A 25 13.38 8.37 -24.06
CA GLY A 25 14.78 8.83 -24.05
C GLY A 25 15.25 9.44 -22.73
N LEU A 26 14.38 9.50 -21.71
CA LEU A 26 14.75 10.10 -20.43
C LEU A 26 15.69 9.18 -19.64
N PRO A 27 16.73 9.72 -18.98
CA PRO A 27 17.60 8.92 -18.13
C PRO A 27 16.85 8.41 -16.91
N ILE A 28 17.19 7.20 -16.46
CA ILE A 28 16.70 6.64 -15.20
C ILE A 28 17.25 7.48 -14.05
N ARG A 29 16.38 7.88 -13.11
CA ARG A 29 16.76 8.66 -11.92
C ARG A 29 16.24 7.98 -10.66
N GLN A 30 17.04 7.99 -9.60
CA GLN A 30 16.59 7.62 -8.26
C GLN A 30 15.85 8.82 -7.64
N PHE A 31 14.65 8.58 -7.13
CA PHE A 31 13.93 9.59 -6.34
C PHE A 31 14.35 9.51 -4.88
N PRO A 32 14.47 10.66 -4.18
CA PRO A 32 14.71 10.65 -2.75
C PRO A 32 13.52 10.00 -2.04
N PHE A 33 13.79 9.37 -0.89
CA PHE A 33 12.71 8.91 -0.02
C PHE A 33 11.90 10.11 0.51
N SER A 34 10.60 9.92 0.67
CA SER A 34 9.75 10.90 1.33
C SER A 34 10.23 11.14 2.76
N PRO A 35 10.22 12.40 3.27
CA PRO A 35 10.57 12.69 4.67
C PRO A 35 9.59 12.06 5.68
N LEU A 36 8.42 11.62 5.21
CA LEU A 36 7.44 10.89 6.00
C LEU A 36 6.83 9.78 5.13
N ILE A 37 6.81 8.56 5.66
CA ILE A 37 6.15 7.40 5.06
C ILE A 37 5.14 6.88 6.06
N ILE A 38 3.90 6.72 5.61
CA ILE A 38 2.81 6.14 6.38
C ILE A 38 2.61 4.71 5.92
N LEU A 39 2.60 3.77 6.86
CA LEU A 39 2.46 2.34 6.58
C LEU A 39 1.18 1.82 7.25
N PRO A 40 0.06 1.70 6.53
CA PRO A 40 -1.12 1.04 7.09
C PRO A 40 -0.80 -0.43 7.39
N MET A 41 -1.21 -0.96 8.54
CA MET A 41 -1.03 -2.39 8.88
C MET A 41 -1.95 -3.32 8.08
N VAL A 42 -2.81 -2.77 7.22
CA VAL A 42 -3.64 -3.49 6.26
C VAL A 42 -3.25 -3.07 4.85
N GLN A 43 -2.39 -3.86 4.19
CA GLN A 43 -1.99 -3.68 2.79
C GLN A 43 -2.44 -4.84 1.88
N HIS A 44 -3.22 -5.76 2.45
CA HIS A 44 -3.62 -7.01 1.82
C HIS A 44 -5.01 -7.44 2.31
N ILE A 45 -5.57 -8.47 1.69
CA ILE A 45 -6.93 -8.97 1.99
C ILE A 45 -7.09 -9.62 3.38
N GLY A 46 -5.97 -10.04 3.98
CA GLY A 46 -5.91 -10.69 5.28
C GLY A 46 -6.05 -9.76 6.50
N SER A 47 -5.96 -10.33 7.70
CA SER A 47 -6.00 -9.60 8.97
C SER A 47 -4.79 -8.67 9.16
N PRO A 48 -4.96 -7.49 9.81
CA PRO A 48 -3.87 -6.56 10.04
C PRO A 48 -2.65 -7.20 10.69
N SER A 49 -1.45 -6.80 10.28
CA SER A 49 -0.20 -7.24 10.90
C SER A 49 -0.06 -6.62 12.30
N LYS A 50 0.53 -7.37 13.25
CA LYS A 50 0.75 -6.90 14.63
C LYS A 50 2.07 -6.16 14.72
N ILE A 51 2.03 -4.89 15.10
CA ILE A 51 3.22 -4.05 15.28
C ILE A 51 4.12 -4.63 16.39
N ILE A 52 5.43 -4.73 16.10
CA ILE A 52 6.46 -5.21 17.04
C ILE A 52 7.55 -4.16 17.34
N VAL A 53 7.37 -2.94 16.84
CA VAL A 53 8.24 -1.79 17.09
C VAL A 53 7.54 -0.74 17.95
N ARG A 54 8.28 0.25 18.42
CA ARG A 54 7.75 1.35 19.25
C ARG A 54 8.10 2.72 18.69
N GLU A 55 7.34 3.75 19.06
CA GLU A 55 7.68 5.14 18.75
C GLU A 55 9.08 5.50 19.27
N GLY A 56 9.83 6.29 18.49
CA GLY A 56 11.21 6.65 18.74
C GLY A 56 12.24 5.56 18.39
N GLN A 57 11.82 4.37 17.95
CA GLN A 57 12.73 3.30 17.56
C GLN A 57 13.40 3.58 16.20
N GLU A 58 14.72 3.49 16.15
CA GLU A 58 15.47 3.40 14.90
C GLU A 58 15.24 2.04 14.23
N VAL A 59 15.03 2.06 12.91
CA VAL A 59 14.81 0.88 12.09
C VAL A 59 15.66 0.95 10.83
N HIS A 60 16.11 -0.20 10.34
CA HIS A 60 16.83 -0.31 9.08
C HIS A 60 15.92 -0.79 7.96
N ARG A 61 16.19 -0.36 6.73
CA ARG A 61 15.50 -0.88 5.54
C ARG A 61 15.52 -2.41 5.55
N GLY A 62 14.36 -3.02 5.36
CA GLY A 62 14.18 -4.47 5.39
C GLY A 62 14.01 -5.06 6.79
N GLN A 63 14.04 -4.27 7.86
CA GLN A 63 13.73 -4.74 9.21
C GLN A 63 12.23 -5.03 9.35
N VAL A 64 11.87 -6.13 10.03
CA VAL A 64 10.48 -6.45 10.35
C VAL A 64 9.92 -5.40 11.32
N LEU A 65 8.81 -4.77 10.93
CA LEU A 65 8.07 -3.79 11.73
C LEU A 65 6.82 -4.38 12.37
N ALA A 66 6.20 -5.35 11.70
CA ALA A 66 5.00 -6.02 12.15
C ALA A 66 4.98 -7.49 11.71
N GLU A 67 4.45 -8.37 12.56
CA GLU A 67 4.36 -9.81 12.33
C GLU A 67 2.98 -10.21 11.82
N ALA A 68 2.92 -11.31 11.06
CA ALA A 68 1.67 -11.95 10.69
C ALA A 68 1.09 -12.74 11.88
N THR A 69 -0.18 -12.53 12.23
CA THR A 69 -0.80 -13.17 13.40
C THR A 69 -2.02 -14.04 13.09
N ALA A 70 -2.41 -14.15 11.83
CA ALA A 70 -3.61 -14.88 11.41
C ALA A 70 -3.33 -15.75 10.17
N TYR A 71 -4.26 -16.66 9.86
CA TYR A 71 -4.14 -17.60 8.74
C TYR A 71 -3.90 -16.90 7.38
N VAL A 72 -4.58 -15.78 7.15
CA VAL A 72 -4.30 -14.88 6.01
C VAL A 72 -3.76 -13.58 6.58
N SER A 73 -2.44 -13.43 6.60
CA SER A 73 -1.73 -12.22 7.04
C SER A 73 -0.27 -12.28 6.54
N VAL A 74 0.37 -11.13 6.33
CA VAL A 74 1.81 -11.08 5.97
C VAL A 74 2.57 -10.12 6.88
N PRO A 75 3.86 -10.38 7.15
CA PRO A 75 4.70 -9.46 7.89
C PRO A 75 4.96 -8.18 7.09
N LEU A 76 5.12 -7.06 7.80
CA LEU A 76 5.46 -5.78 7.20
C LEU A 76 6.90 -5.40 7.53
N HIS A 77 7.64 -4.94 6.53
CA HIS A 77 9.06 -4.57 6.67
C HIS A 77 9.25 -3.08 6.38
N ALA A 78 10.29 -2.50 6.98
CA ALA A 78 10.65 -1.11 6.80
C ALA A 78 11.09 -0.87 5.34
N PRO A 79 10.41 0.01 4.58
CA PRO A 79 10.80 0.32 3.20
C PRO A 79 12.11 1.13 3.15
N VAL A 80 12.43 1.83 4.25
CA VAL A 80 13.56 2.73 4.41
C VAL A 80 14.14 2.62 5.82
N SER A 81 15.39 3.03 5.99
CA SER A 81 15.96 3.24 7.33
C SER A 81 15.48 4.59 7.87
N GLY A 82 15.21 4.66 9.17
CA GLY A 82 14.72 5.88 9.81
C GLY A 82 14.26 5.65 11.25
N VAL A 83 13.40 6.52 11.75
CA VAL A 83 12.84 6.46 13.11
C VAL A 83 11.33 6.33 13.03
N ILE A 84 10.75 5.43 13.83
CA ILE A 84 9.30 5.32 14.00
C ILE A 84 8.80 6.58 14.71
N ARG A 85 8.29 7.54 13.94
CA ARG A 85 7.87 8.84 14.50
C ARG A 85 6.61 8.72 15.35
N LYS A 86 5.65 7.90 14.92
CA LYS A 86 4.35 7.73 15.57
C LYS A 86 3.71 6.42 15.16
N ILE A 87 2.93 5.81 16.06
CA ILE A 87 2.03 4.69 15.78
C ILE A 87 0.60 5.21 16.01
N ALA A 88 -0.19 5.27 14.95
CA ALA A 88 -1.52 5.89 15.01
C ALA A 88 -2.45 5.32 13.95
N ASN A 89 -3.75 5.57 14.10
CA ASN A 89 -4.70 5.19 13.07
C ASN A 89 -4.51 6.03 11.80
N VAL A 90 -4.48 5.37 10.66
CA VAL A 90 -4.30 5.96 9.33
C VAL A 90 -5.34 5.40 8.35
N PRO A 91 -5.74 6.18 7.33
CA PRO A 91 -6.73 5.71 6.37
C PRO A 91 -6.13 4.62 5.46
N THR A 92 -6.92 3.59 5.19
CA THR A 92 -6.67 2.60 4.14
C THR A 92 -7.27 3.03 2.80
N ILE A 93 -7.00 2.27 1.74
CA ILE A 93 -7.60 2.48 0.42
C ILE A 93 -9.14 2.43 0.41
N SER A 94 -9.76 1.78 1.39
CA SER A 94 -11.22 1.72 1.55
C SER A 94 -11.78 2.87 2.40
N GLY A 95 -10.92 3.79 2.86
CA GLY A 95 -11.28 4.88 3.76
C GLY A 95 -11.44 4.46 5.23
N GLN A 96 -11.30 3.16 5.54
CA GLN A 96 -11.33 2.67 6.92
C GLN A 96 -10.03 3.02 7.64
N MET A 97 -10.14 3.42 8.91
CA MET A 97 -8.99 3.71 9.75
C MET A 97 -8.42 2.42 10.33
N VAL A 98 -7.13 2.19 10.15
CA VAL A 98 -6.40 1.06 10.74
C VAL A 98 -5.15 1.57 11.43
N GLN A 99 -4.63 0.85 12.41
CA GLN A 99 -3.35 1.19 13.01
C GLN A 99 -2.26 1.17 11.93
N GLY A 100 -1.36 2.14 11.99
CA GLY A 100 -0.19 2.28 11.11
C GLY A 100 1.01 2.78 11.86
#